data_AF-A0A3D8YUM4-F1
#
_entry.id   AF-A0A3D8YUM4-F1
#
_cell.length_a   1.000
_cell.length_b   1.000
_cell.length_c   1.000
_cell.angle_alpha   90.00
_cell.angle_beta   90.00
_cell.angle_gamma   90.00
#
_symmetry.space_group_name_H-M   'P 1'
#
loop_
_entity.id
_entity.type
_entity.pdbx_description
1 polymer ?
#
loop_
_entity_poly.entity_id
_entity_poly.type
_entity_poly.pdbx_seq_one_letter_code
_entity_poly.pdbx_strand_id
1 'polypeptide(L)' 'MWSFSTFKDKRYWILLIPASIFLILFAFFTPDYILERPFVAPITILASSVLFWSTYHLWKYFGDKKKEDHEV' A
#
# COMPACT_ATOMS: atom_id res chain seq x y z
N MET A 1 -14.45 -2.21 -11.46
CA MET A 1 -15.44 -2.51 -10.39
C MET A 1 -14.66 -2.76 -9.12
N TRP A 2 -14.65 -1.78 -8.20
CA TRP A 2 -13.99 -1.91 -6.90
C TRP A 2 -14.90 -2.75 -6.01
N SER A 3 -14.57 -4.04 -5.85
CA SER A 3 -15.36 -4.96 -5.04
C SER A 3 -14.67 -5.18 -3.69
N PHE A 4 -15.41 -5.02 -2.60
CA PHE A 4 -14.94 -5.36 -1.24
C PHE A 4 -14.50 -6.83 -1.10
N SER A 5 -14.85 -7.69 -2.05
CA SER A 5 -14.30 -9.06 -2.14
C SER A 5 -12.78 -9.07 -2.36
N THR A 6 -12.22 -8.08 -3.06
CA THR A 6 -10.78 -8.01 -3.31
C THR A 6 -9.99 -7.70 -2.03
N PHE A 7 -10.56 -6.96 -1.08
CA PHE A 7 -9.96 -6.73 0.24
C PHE A 7 -9.92 -7.98 1.13
N LYS A 8 -10.79 -8.96 0.87
CA LYS A 8 -10.86 -10.22 1.62
C LYS A 8 -9.74 -11.19 1.22
N ASP A 9 -9.01 -10.90 0.15
CA ASP A 9 -7.81 -11.67 -0.20
C ASP A 9 -6.74 -11.48 0.87
N LYS A 10 -6.22 -12.59 1.41
CA LYS A 10 -5.10 -12.63 2.40
C LYS A 10 -3.92 -11.72 2.02
N ARG A 11 -3.74 -11.44 0.73
CA ARG A 11 -2.70 -10.55 0.18
C ARG A 11 -2.86 -9.09 0.62
N TYR A 12 -4.08 -8.58 0.72
CA TYR A 12 -4.32 -7.20 1.17
C TYR A 12 -3.96 -7.03 2.64
N TRP A 13 -4.31 -8.01 3.48
CA TRP A 13 -3.94 -8.04 4.90
C TRP A 13 -2.42 -8.05 5.12
N ILE A 14 -1.68 -8.75 4.27
CA ILE A 14 -0.20 -8.81 4.35
C ILE A 14 0.46 -7.49 3.97
N LEU A 15 -0.13 -6.68 3.07
CA LEU A 15 0.36 -5.34 2.74
C LEU A 15 -0.07 -4.29 3.76
N LEU A 16 -1.22 -4.48 4.39
CA LEU A 16 -1.80 -3.52 5.34
C LEU A 16 -0.95 -3.42 6.61
N ILE A 17 -0.36 -4.52 7.07
CA ILE A 17 0.54 -4.54 8.23
C ILE A 17 1.79 -3.65 8.01
N PRO A 18 2.61 -3.85 6.94
CA PRO A 18 3.74 -2.98 6.64
C PRO A 18 3.34 -1.52 6.43
N ALA A 19 2.21 -1.26 5.75
CA ALA A 19 1.72 0.10 5.52
C ALA A 19 1.36 0.81 6.83
N SER A 20 0.70 0.11 7.76
CA SER A 20 0.38 0.65 9.10
C SER A 20 1.63 0.90 9.94
N ILE A 21 2.62 0.00 9.91
CA ILE A 21 3.90 0.20 10.61
C ILE A 21 4.61 1.44 10.05
N PHE A 22 4.65 1.58 8.72
CA PHE A 22 5.25 2.74 8.07
C PHE A 22 4.55 4.04 8.47
N LEU A 23 3.21 4.06 8.50
CA LEU A 23 2.45 5.24 8.93
C LEU A 23 2.74 5.65 10.37
N ILE A 24 2.86 4.67 11.28
CA ILE A 24 3.22 4.93 12.68
C ILE A 24 4.64 5.51 12.76
N LEU A 25 5.61 4.89 12.09
CA LEU A 25 6.98 5.40 12.07
C LEU A 25 7.06 6.80 11.45
N PHE A 26 6.32 7.05 10.37
CA PHE A 26 6.24 8.36 9.75
C PHE A 26 5.70 9.41 10.74
N ALA A 27 4.64 9.10 11.48
CA ALA A 27 4.08 10.02 12.48
C ALA A 27 5.06 10.30 13.63
N PHE A 28 5.82 9.31 14.09
CA PHE A 28 6.75 9.46 15.23
C PHE A 28 8.09 10.12 14.86
N PHE A 29 8.60 9.91 13.64
CA PHE A 29 9.90 10.43 13.21
C PHE A 29 9.79 11.72 12.39
N THR A 30 8.60 12.10 11.93
CA THR A 30 8.41 13.36 11.21
C THR A 30 8.34 14.52 12.22
N PRO A 31 9.14 15.59 12.03
CA PRO A 31 9.07 16.76 12.89
C PRO A 31 7.70 17.46 12.85
N ASP A 32 7.27 18.01 14.00
CA ASP A 32 5.96 18.65 14.16
C ASP A 32 5.70 19.77 13.14
N TYR A 33 6.72 20.58 12.82
CA TYR A 33 6.61 21.68 11.84
C TYR A 33 6.29 21.22 10.40
N ILE A 34 6.48 19.94 10.11
CA ILE A 34 6.07 19.32 8.84
C ILE A 34 4.65 18.79 8.98
N LEU A 35 4.34 18.07 10.05
CA LEU A 35 3.00 17.54 10.34
C LEU A 35 1.91 18.63 10.44
N GLU A 36 2.26 19.80 10.97
CA GLU A 36 1.35 20.95 11.08
C GLU A 36 1.01 21.59 9.72
N ARG A 37 1.73 21.24 8.65
CA ARG A 37 1.41 21.78 7.33
C ARG A 37 0.15 21.12 6.76
N PRO A 38 -0.84 21.92 6.32
CA PRO A 38 -2.13 21.41 5.85
C PRO A 38 -2.02 20.52 4.61
N PHE A 39 -0.92 20.62 3.86
CA PHE A 39 -0.66 19.83 2.66
C PHE A 39 -0.04 18.46 2.94
N VAL A 40 0.53 18.23 4.12
CA VAL A 40 1.23 16.97 4.42
C VAL A 40 0.25 15.82 4.56
N ALA A 41 -0.88 16.01 5.25
CA ALA A 41 -1.92 15.00 5.34
C ALA A 41 -2.45 14.52 3.95
N PRO A 42 -2.91 15.41 3.04
CA PRO A 42 -3.40 14.97 1.74
C PRO A 42 -2.30 14.37 0.85
N ILE A 43 -1.07 14.91 0.89
CA ILE A 43 0.06 14.33 0.14
C ILE A 43 0.39 12.93 0.64
N THR A 44 0.44 12.73 1.96
CA THR A 44 0.74 11.43 2.56
C THR A 44 -0.37 10.41 2.23
N ILE A 45 -1.64 10.81 2.23
CA ILE A 45 -2.76 9.95 1.82
C ILE A 45 -2.64 9.57 0.34
N LEU A 46 -2.34 10.54 -0.54
CA LEU A 46 -2.16 10.29 -1.97
C LEU A 46 -0.95 9.37 -2.22
N ALA A 47 0.19 9.65 -1.61
CA ALA A 47 1.40 8.84 -1.72
C ALA A 47 1.14 7.41 -1.23
N SER A 48 0.48 7.25 -0.08
CA SER A 48 0.11 5.94 0.47
C SER A 48 -0.82 5.18 -0.46
N SER A 49 -1.80 5.85 -1.05
CA SER A 49 -2.74 5.25 -2.01
C SER A 49 -2.03 4.78 -3.28
N VAL A 50 -1.13 5.60 -3.83
CA VAL A 50 -0.34 5.27 -5.03
C VAL A 50 0.64 4.13 -4.75
N LEU A 51 1.31 4.13 -3.60
CA LEU A 51 2.22 3.06 -3.20
C LEU A 51 1.49 1.74 -2.99
N PHE A 52 0.33 1.79 -2.33
CA PHE A 52 -0.51 0.61 -2.14
C PHE A 52 -0.98 0.03 -3.47
N TRP A 53 -1.47 0.90 -4.36
CA TRP A 53 -1.91 0.52 -5.70
C TRP A 53 -0.78 -0.10 -6.53
N SER A 54 0.38 0.56 -6.57
CA SER A 54 1.53 0.11 -7.35
C SER A 54 2.08 -1.21 -6.83
N THR A 55 2.22 -1.35 -5.51
CA THR A 55 2.71 -2.59 -4.89
C THR A 55 1.74 -3.75 -5.14
N TYR A 56 0.43 -3.50 -5.05
CA TYR A 56 -0.57 -4.51 -5.38
C TYR A 56 -0.48 -4.98 -6.83
N HIS A 57 -0.40 -4.04 -7.78
CA HIS A 57 -0.32 -4.37 -9.20
C HIS A 57 0.99 -5.06 -9.57
N LEU A 58 2.13 -4.63 -9.00
CA LEU A 58 3.40 -5.34 -9.16
C LEU A 58 3.28 -6.77 -8.64
N TRP A 59 2.76 -6.95 -7.42
CA TRP A 59 2.64 -8.27 -6.82
C TRP A 59 1.70 -9.18 -7.61
N LYS A 60 0.59 -8.64 -8.12
CA LYS A 60 -0.32 -9.37 -9.00
C LYS A 60 0.39 -9.78 -10.29
N TYR A 61 1.08 -8.85 -10.96
CA TYR A 61 1.81 -9.10 -12.19
C TYR A 61 2.85 -10.22 -12.03
N PHE A 62 3.67 -10.15 -10.98
CA PHE A 62 4.65 -11.21 -10.68
C PHE A 62 3.99 -12.53 -10.25
N GLY A 63 2.88 -12.47 -9.50
CA GLY A 63 2.14 -13.65 -9.08
C GLY A 63 1.43 -14.38 -10.21
N ASP A 64 0.94 -13.66 -11.21
CA ASP A 64 0.31 -14.22 -12.40
C ASP A 64 1.39 -14.78 -13.36
N LYS A 65 2.52 -14.09 -13.54
CA LYS A 65 3.68 -14.63 -14.29
C LYS A 65 4.17 -15.97 -13.74
N LYS A 66 4.21 -16.10 -12.41
CA LYS A 66 4.66 -17.34 -11.76
C LYS A 66 3.72 -18.52 -11.97
N LYS A 67 2.46 -18.28 -12.37
CA LYS A 67 1.50 -19.34 -12.71
C LYS A 67 1.66 -19.81 -14.16
N GLU A 68 1.92 -18.89 -15.09
CA GLU A 68 2.25 -19.24 -16.48
C GLU A 68 3.51 -20.12 -16.56
N ASP A 69 4.56 -19.81 -15.80
CA ASP A 69 5.80 -20.60 -15.80
C ASP A 69 5.64 -22.02 -15.19
N HIS A 70 4.53 -22.31 -14.50
CA HIS A 70 4.26 -23.61 -13.88
C HIS A 70 3.35 -24.52 -14.74
N GLU A 71 2.76 -24.00 -15.82
CA GLU A 71 1.92 -24.73 -16.77
C GLU A 71 2.66 -25.12 -18.07
N VAL A 72 3.97 -24.85 -18.16
CA VAL A 72 4.86 -25.22 -19.28
C VAL A 72 5.80 -26.36 -18.91
#